data_AF-A0A9Q3EMV0-F1
#
_entry.id   AF-A0A9Q3EMV0-F1
#
_cell.length_a   1.000
_cell.length_b   1.000
_cell.length_c   1.000
_cell.angle_alpha   90.00
_cell.angle_beta   90.00
_cell.angle_gamma   90.00
#
_symmetry.space_group_name_H-M   'P 1'
#
loop_
_entity.id
_entity.type
_entity.pdbx_description
1 polymer ?
#
loop_
_entity_poly.entity_id
_entity_poly.type
_entity_poly.pdbx_seq_one_letter_code
_entity_poly.pdbx_strand_id
1 'polypeptide(L)'
;MYNQDPIEEFKEGQLSANLTSKQKLSLMKILSKNRPAFSIGEEPLGKIRGNDIDLYLDVERPYPPMLRRPPYPEILERHNEIVEITTPFLITWNDGKSMLCGNFRALHSYTKGDRYHIPRISHALDKVANAKYITKMDCMKRFHQNGVKPNSMKVLRIICNLGIYEYITMPFGLKNAPDHFKRMMDTIFQEEILEG
;
A
#
# COMPACT_ATOMS: atom_id res chain seq x y z
N MET A 1 -31.39 8.60 9.36
CA MET A 1 -31.87 7.51 10.24
C MET A 1 -31.32 6.20 9.70
N TYR A 2 -30.26 5.67 10.29
CA TYR A 2 -29.76 4.32 9.95
C TYR A 2 -29.94 3.45 11.19
N ASN A 3 -31.00 2.65 11.20
CA ASN A 3 -31.01 1.41 11.96
C ASN A 3 -30.14 0.43 11.18
N GLN A 4 -28.87 0.29 11.57
CA GLN A 4 -28.07 -0.84 11.16
C GLN A 4 -27.56 -1.49 12.44
N ASP A 5 -28.01 -2.72 12.65
CA ASP A 5 -27.52 -3.59 13.71
C ASP A 5 -25.98 -3.63 13.59
N PRO A 6 -25.21 -3.30 14.65
CA PRO A 6 -23.74 -3.26 14.57
C PRO A 6 -23.15 -4.57 14.03
N ILE A 7 -23.85 -5.69 14.23
CA ILE A 7 -23.47 -7.01 13.74
C ILE A 7 -23.49 -7.06 12.20
N GLU A 8 -24.39 -6.33 11.55
CA GLU A 8 -24.44 -6.26 10.09
C GLU A 8 -23.35 -5.36 9.49
N GLU A 9 -22.86 -4.39 10.26
CA GLU A 9 -21.87 -3.42 9.80
C GLU A 9 -20.47 -4.03 9.65
N PHE A 10 -20.12 -5.00 10.50
CA PHE A 10 -18.83 -5.69 10.49
C PHE A 10 -18.93 -7.13 9.93
N LYS A 11 -19.80 -7.35 8.94
CA LYS A 11 -20.03 -8.67 8.31
C LYS A 11 -18.77 -9.34 7.75
N GLU A 12 -17.75 -8.57 7.35
CA GLU A 12 -16.47 -9.10 6.86
C GLU A 12 -15.56 -9.61 7.99
N GLY A 13 -15.83 -9.23 9.25
CA GLY A 13 -15.04 -9.65 10.40
C GLY A 13 -15.34 -11.09 10.82
N GLN A 14 -14.28 -11.87 11.07
CA GLN A 14 -14.40 -13.22 11.60
C GLN A 14 -14.24 -13.21 13.13
N LEU A 15 -15.26 -13.67 13.85
CA LEU A 15 -15.24 -13.79 15.31
C LEU A 15 -15.12 -15.25 15.75
N SER A 16 -14.32 -15.51 16.78
CA SER A 16 -14.17 -16.86 17.33
C SER A 16 -15.47 -17.35 17.99
N ALA A 17 -15.79 -18.63 17.79
CA ALA A 17 -16.91 -19.30 18.42
C ALA A 17 -16.79 -19.36 19.95
N ASN A 18 -15.57 -19.31 20.48
CA ASN A 18 -15.28 -19.43 21.92
C ASN A 18 -15.58 -18.15 22.73
N LEU A 19 -15.96 -17.05 22.07
CA LEU A 19 -16.30 -15.81 22.74
C LEU A 19 -17.72 -15.85 23.33
N THR A 20 -17.84 -15.49 24.60
CA THR A 20 -19.15 -15.34 25.26
C THR A 20 -19.94 -14.17 24.67
N SER A 21 -21.28 -14.20 24.80
CA SER A 21 -22.15 -13.13 24.31
C SER A 21 -21.80 -11.76 24.90
N LYS A 22 -21.37 -11.72 26.18
CA LYS A 22 -20.92 -10.48 26.84
C LYS A 22 -19.63 -9.92 26.21
N GLN A 23 -18.67 -10.79 25.90
CA GLN A 23 -17.42 -10.39 25.23
C GLN A 23 -17.68 -9.88 23.82
N LYS A 24 -18.56 -10.55 23.06
CA LYS A 24 -18.98 -10.11 21.72
C LYS A 24 -19.59 -8.71 21.78
N LEU A 25 -20.55 -8.47 22.69
CA LEU A 25 -21.17 -7.16 22.86
C LEU A 25 -20.14 -6.07 23.24
N SER A 26 -19.19 -6.38 24.11
CA SER A 26 -18.12 -5.45 24.48
C SER A 26 -17.22 -5.11 23.29
N LEU A 27 -16.87 -6.09 22.46
CA LEU A 27 -16.08 -5.89 21.25
C LEU A 27 -16.83 -5.01 20.25
N MET A 28 -18.11 -5.30 20.00
CA MET A 28 -18.94 -4.50 19.09
C MET A 28 -19.02 -3.04 19.54
N LYS A 29 -19.07 -2.78 20.84
CA LYS A 29 -19.06 -1.42 21.40
C LYS A 29 -17.74 -0.69 21.14
N ILE A 30 -16.61 -1.40 21.15
CA ILE A 30 -15.29 -0.83 20.84
C ILE A 30 -15.18 -0.54 19.34
N LEU A 31 -15.65 -1.46 18.49
CA LEU A 31 -15.65 -1.30 17.04
C LEU A 31 -16.53 -0.13 16.61
N SER A 32 -17.74 -0.02 17.16
CA SER A 32 -18.63 1.11 16.85
C SER A 32 -18.09 2.45 17.36
N LYS A 33 -17.45 2.47 18.54
CA LYS A 33 -16.76 3.68 19.05
C LYS A 33 -15.64 4.13 18.12
N ASN A 34 -14.90 3.19 17.53
CA ASN A 34 -13.78 3.47 16.63
C ASN A 34 -14.15 3.31 15.15
N ARG A 35 -15.43 3.45 14.79
CA ARG A 35 -15.92 3.28 13.42
C ARG A 35 -15.06 3.98 12.36
N PRO A 36 -14.58 5.23 12.53
CA PRO A 36 -13.79 5.92 11.50
C PRO A 36 -12.46 5.24 11.14
N ALA A 37 -11.96 4.34 12.00
CA ALA A 37 -10.73 3.59 11.75
C ALA A 37 -10.93 2.40 10.80
N PHE A 38 -12.18 1.95 10.60
CA PHE A 38 -12.49 0.77 9.81
C PHE A 38 -13.10 1.16 8.46
N SER A 39 -12.56 0.61 7.37
CA SER A 39 -13.16 0.67 6.05
C SER A 39 -14.16 -0.48 5.88
N ILE A 40 -15.45 -0.16 5.77
CA ILE A 40 -16.53 -1.14 5.54
C ILE A 40 -16.80 -1.32 4.03
N GLY A 41 -16.00 -0.69 3.17
CA GLY A 41 -16.12 -0.74 1.71
C GLY A 41 -14.85 -0.29 1.02
N GLU A 42 -14.94 0.02 -0.27
CA GLU A 42 -13.77 0.40 -1.07
C GLU A 42 -13.26 1.82 -0.82
N GLU A 43 -14.06 2.68 -0.18
CA GLU A 43 -13.75 4.08 0.16
C GLU A 43 -14.34 4.48 1.53
N PRO A 44 -13.72 5.42 2.26
CA PRO A 44 -12.46 6.08 1.95
C PRO A 44 -11.25 5.22 2.32
N LEU A 45 -10.23 5.18 1.47
CA LEU A 45 -9.00 4.42 1.75
C LEU A 45 -8.15 5.01 2.88
N GLY A 46 -8.31 6.29 3.19
CA GLY A 46 -7.43 7.02 4.11
C GLY A 46 -6.10 7.42 3.47
N LYS A 47 -5.43 8.41 4.07
CA LYS A 47 -4.12 8.90 3.63
C LYS A 47 -3.20 9.09 4.82
N ILE A 48 -2.04 8.45 4.77
CA ILE A 48 -1.00 8.57 5.78
C ILE A 48 -0.23 9.87 5.51
N ARG A 49 -0.08 10.70 6.54
CA ARG A 49 0.60 12.00 6.42
C ARG A 49 2.06 11.88 6.84
N GLY A 50 2.96 12.50 6.07
CA GLY A 50 4.37 12.62 6.45
C GLY A 50 5.22 11.37 6.17
N ASN A 51 4.67 10.34 5.54
CA ASN A 51 5.39 9.10 5.23
C ASN A 51 5.40 8.80 3.72
N ASP A 52 5.65 9.83 2.91
CA ASP A 52 5.71 9.70 1.47
C ASP A 52 6.99 8.96 1.04
N ILE A 53 6.85 7.97 0.15
CA ILE A 53 7.99 7.19 -0.33
C ILE A 53 8.91 8.03 -1.21
N ASP A 54 10.21 7.83 -1.01
CA ASP A 54 11.29 8.48 -1.74
C ASP A 54 12.20 7.42 -2.36
N LEU A 55 12.28 7.43 -3.69
CA LEU A 55 13.01 6.46 -4.49
C LEU A 55 14.34 7.04 -4.93
N TYR A 56 15.39 6.27 -4.66
CA TYR A 56 16.75 6.57 -5.09
C TYR A 56 17.15 5.59 -6.19
N LEU A 57 17.65 6.13 -7.29
CA LEU A 57 18.19 5.32 -8.38
C LEU A 57 19.70 5.15 -8.20
N ASP A 58 20.21 3.97 -8.54
CA ASP A 58 21.65 3.65 -8.56
C ASP A 58 22.31 4.09 -9.89
N VAL A 59 21.61 4.91 -10.68
CA VAL A 59 22.04 5.37 -11.99
C VAL A 59 21.71 6.85 -12.17
N GLU A 60 22.63 7.56 -12.80
CA GLU A 60 22.49 8.98 -13.11
C GLU A 60 22.08 9.21 -14.57
N ARG A 61 21.83 10.47 -14.92
CA ARG A 61 21.50 10.86 -16.30
C ARG A 61 22.75 10.80 -17.20
N PRO A 62 22.61 10.41 -18.47
CA PRO A 62 21.37 9.99 -19.13
C PRO A 62 20.97 8.55 -18.73
N TYR A 63 19.69 8.35 -18.40
CA TYR A 63 19.22 7.05 -17.91
C TYR A 63 19.31 5.95 -18.98
N PRO A 64 19.51 4.67 -18.59
CA PRO A 64 19.58 3.57 -19.54
C PRO A 64 18.34 3.45 -20.45
N PRO A 65 18.48 3.00 -21.71
CA PRO A 65 17.35 2.79 -22.62
C PRO A 65 16.27 1.86 -22.04
N MET A 66 16.64 0.94 -21.14
CA MET A 66 15.69 0.05 -20.47
C MET A 66 14.68 0.80 -19.58
N LEU A 67 15.04 1.97 -19.04
CA LEU A 67 14.14 2.86 -18.29
C LEU A 67 13.35 3.80 -19.19
N ARG A 68 13.68 3.82 -20.49
CA ARG A 68 13.12 4.72 -21.50
C ARG A 68 12.34 3.92 -22.52
N ARG A 69 11.03 3.78 -22.32
CA ARG A 69 10.15 3.38 -23.41
C ARG A 69 9.77 4.63 -24.21
N PRO A 70 10.02 4.64 -25.54
CA PRO A 70 9.65 5.79 -26.34
C PRO A 70 8.13 5.99 -26.26
N PRO A 71 7.66 7.23 -26.06
CA PRO A 71 6.24 7.49 -26.11
C PRO A 71 5.68 7.29 -27.51
N TYR A 72 4.37 6.97 -27.58
CA TYR A 72 3.67 7.00 -28.86
C TYR A 72 3.77 8.40 -29.46
N PRO A 73 4.04 8.56 -30.77
CA PRO A 73 4.29 9.87 -31.38
C PRO A 73 3.22 10.92 -31.06
N GLU A 74 1.95 10.52 -31.09
CA GLU A 74 0.78 11.37 -30.79
C GLU A 74 0.75 11.92 -29.36
N ILE A 75 1.42 11.24 -28.42
CA ILE A 75 1.49 11.61 -27.01
C ILE A 75 2.64 12.59 -26.78
N LEU A 76 3.74 12.44 -27.52
CA LEU A 76 4.90 13.31 -27.37
C LEU A 76 4.58 14.77 -27.73
N GLU A 77 3.75 14.97 -28.75
CA GLU A 77 3.28 16.31 -29.16
C GLU A 77 2.43 17.01 -28.09
N ARG A 78 1.84 16.25 -27.15
CA ARG A 78 0.96 16.78 -26.09
C ARG A 78 1.71 17.10 -24.79
N HIS A 79 2.97 16.68 -24.65
CA HIS A 79 3.76 16.89 -23.43
C HIS A 79 4.89 17.89 -23.69
N ASN A 80 4.86 19.02 -22.97
CA ASN A 80 5.87 20.08 -23.05
C ASN A 80 7.16 19.77 -22.26
N GLU A 81 7.28 18.59 -21.64
CA GLU A 81 8.46 18.19 -20.87
C GLU A 81 9.18 17.00 -21.51
N ILE A 82 10.51 16.97 -21.33
CA ILE A 82 11.30 15.81 -21.72
C ILE A 82 11.02 14.69 -20.72
N VAL A 83 10.44 13.60 -21.21
CA VAL A 83 10.12 12.42 -20.40
C VAL A 83 11.31 11.47 -20.42
N GLU A 84 12.01 11.36 -19.28
CA GLU A 84 13.27 10.63 -19.19
C GLU A 84 13.15 9.21 -18.65
N ILE A 85 12.05 8.89 -17.96
CA ILE A 85 11.75 7.54 -17.45
C ILE A 85 10.27 7.26 -17.74
N THR A 86 9.99 6.08 -18.29
CA THR A 86 8.63 5.62 -18.56
C THR A 86 8.50 4.13 -18.29
N THR A 87 7.44 3.78 -17.57
CA THR A 87 7.09 2.39 -17.28
C THR A 87 5.81 2.01 -18.03
N PRO A 88 5.78 0.94 -18.84
CA PRO A 88 4.52 0.48 -19.40
C PRO A 88 3.64 -0.07 -18.28
N PHE A 89 2.34 0.18 -18.34
CA PHE A 89 1.40 -0.48 -17.43
C PHE A 89 0.99 -1.85 -17.99
N LEU A 90 0.54 -2.71 -17.09
CA LEU A 90 -0.01 -4.02 -17.34
C LEU A 90 -1.40 -4.09 -16.73
N ILE A 91 -2.28 -4.85 -17.37
CA ILE A 91 -3.58 -5.22 -16.79
C ILE A 91 -3.41 -6.63 -16.25
N THR A 92 -3.52 -6.77 -14.94
CA THR A 92 -3.49 -8.06 -14.25
C THR A 92 -4.90 -8.43 -13.84
N TRP A 93 -5.29 -9.68 -14.05
CA TRP A 93 -6.59 -10.20 -13.62
C TRP A 93 -6.41 -11.04 -12.37
N ASN A 94 -7.18 -10.75 -11.33
CA ASN A 94 -7.23 -11.56 -10.12
C ASN A 94 -8.67 -11.59 -9.58
N ASP A 95 -9.18 -12.78 -9.26
CA ASP A 95 -10.50 -13.00 -8.65
C ASP A 95 -11.64 -12.22 -9.34
N GLY A 96 -11.65 -12.20 -10.68
CA GLY A 96 -12.67 -11.52 -11.48
C GLY A 96 -12.54 -9.99 -11.52
N LYS A 97 -11.52 -9.40 -10.87
CA LYS A 97 -11.20 -7.97 -10.96
C LYS A 97 -9.95 -7.74 -11.82
N SER A 98 -9.98 -6.71 -12.65
CA SER A 98 -8.78 -6.22 -13.34
C SER A 98 -8.11 -5.14 -12.50
N MET A 99 -6.78 -5.20 -12.41
CA MET A 99 -5.95 -4.24 -11.71
C MET A 99 -4.91 -3.65 -12.67
N LEU A 100 -4.73 -2.34 -12.60
CA LEU A 100 -3.69 -1.63 -13.33
C LEU A 100 -2.39 -1.67 -12.53
N CYS A 101 -1.34 -2.27 -13.08
CA CYS A 101 -0.04 -2.42 -12.44
C CYS A 101 1.09 -1.87 -13.31
N GLY A 102 1.98 -1.04 -12.77
CA GLY A 102 3.19 -0.64 -13.50
C GLY A 102 4.18 -1.80 -13.66
N ASN A 103 4.76 -1.98 -14.86
CA ASN A 103 5.82 -2.96 -15.07
C ASN A 103 7.18 -2.43 -14.59
N PHE A 104 7.37 -2.37 -13.28
CA PHE A 104 8.56 -1.78 -12.67
C PHE A 104 9.83 -2.65 -12.73
N ARG A 105 9.86 -3.75 -13.50
CA ARG A 105 11.03 -4.65 -13.53
C ARG A 105 12.32 -3.95 -13.95
N ALA A 106 12.25 -3.12 -14.99
CA ALA A 106 13.39 -2.32 -15.42
C ALA A 106 13.78 -1.33 -14.32
N LEU A 107 12.79 -0.59 -13.79
CA LEU A 107 13.00 0.36 -12.69
C LEU A 107 13.68 -0.27 -11.47
N HIS A 108 13.23 -1.44 -11.04
CA HIS A 108 13.76 -2.17 -9.89
C HIS A 108 15.25 -2.54 -10.00
N SER A 109 15.71 -2.78 -11.23
CA SER A 109 17.11 -3.12 -11.51
C SER A 109 18.05 -1.93 -11.26
N TYR A 110 17.50 -0.72 -11.32
CA TYR A 110 18.22 0.54 -11.11
C TYR A 110 17.77 1.28 -9.85
N THR A 111 16.90 0.68 -9.03
CA THR A 111 16.42 1.29 -7.78
C THR A 111 17.23 0.74 -6.61
N LYS A 112 17.81 1.67 -5.84
CA LYS A 112 18.51 1.37 -4.59
C LYS A 112 17.56 0.62 -3.67
N GLY A 113 17.92 -0.61 -3.34
CA GLY A 113 17.10 -1.47 -2.48
C GLY A 113 17.04 -0.89 -1.08
N ASP A 114 15.83 -0.72 -0.56
CA ASP A 114 15.63 -0.50 0.86
C ASP A 114 15.90 -1.83 1.60
N ARG A 115 16.79 -1.83 2.58
CA ARG A 115 17.18 -3.05 3.32
C ARG A 115 16.62 -3.02 4.74
N TYR A 116 15.32 -2.73 4.85
CA TYR A 116 14.67 -2.73 6.15
C TYR A 116 14.41 -4.17 6.62
N HIS A 117 14.54 -4.41 7.93
CA HIS A 117 14.39 -5.76 8.46
C HIS A 117 12.91 -6.12 8.64
N ILE A 118 12.42 -7.03 7.80
CA ILE A 118 11.11 -7.66 7.99
C ILE A 118 11.30 -8.88 8.90
N PRO A 119 10.65 -8.94 10.08
CA PRO A 119 10.80 -10.04 11.01
C PRO A 119 10.26 -11.33 10.38
N ARG A 120 10.89 -12.45 10.70
CA ARG A 120 10.40 -13.76 10.29
C ARG A 120 9.06 -14.04 10.98
N ILE A 121 8.18 -14.75 10.28
CA ILE A 121 6.86 -15.09 10.81
C ILE A 121 6.94 -15.88 12.13
N SER A 122 7.94 -16.73 12.31
CA SER A 122 8.14 -17.47 13.56
C SER A 122 8.30 -16.55 14.77
N HIS A 123 9.14 -15.51 14.66
CA HIS A 123 9.34 -14.55 15.74
C HIS A 123 8.07 -13.77 16.07
N ALA A 124 7.27 -13.43 15.05
CA ALA A 124 5.98 -12.78 15.26
C ALA A 124 4.98 -13.71 15.96
N LEU A 125 5.00 -15.01 15.64
CA LEU A 125 4.15 -16.02 16.28
C LEU A 125 4.56 -16.29 17.73
N ASP A 126 5.87 -16.34 18.02
CA ASP A 126 6.38 -16.55 19.38
C ASP A 126 5.88 -15.48 20.35
N LYS A 127 5.83 -14.22 19.90
CA LYS A 127 5.28 -13.09 20.70
C LYS A 127 3.81 -13.27 21.06
N VAL A 128 3.01 -13.89 20.20
CA VAL A 128 1.57 -14.08 20.42
C VAL A 128 1.21 -15.47 20.96
N ALA A 129 2.18 -16.38 21.09
CA ALA A 129 1.93 -17.77 21.46
C ALA A 129 1.23 -17.94 22.81
N ASN A 130 1.53 -17.06 23.78
CA ASN A 130 0.94 -17.07 25.12
C ASN A 130 -0.26 -16.09 25.25
N ALA A 131 -0.69 -15.46 24.16
CA ALA A 131 -1.78 -14.50 24.22
C ALA A 131 -3.12 -15.21 24.45
N LYS A 132 -3.87 -14.75 25.47
CA LYS A 132 -5.21 -15.27 25.77
C LYS A 132 -6.23 -14.91 24.68
N TYR A 133 -6.03 -13.78 24.02
CA TYR A 133 -6.85 -13.30 22.91
C TYR A 133 -5.92 -12.77 21.82
N ILE A 134 -6.19 -13.13 20.58
CA ILE A 134 -5.46 -12.64 19.40
C ILE A 134 -6.45 -11.91 18.51
N THR A 135 -6.08 -10.70 18.09
CA THR A 135 -6.84 -9.93 17.11
C THR A 135 -5.95 -9.73 15.88
N LYS A 136 -6.50 -10.05 14.71
CA LYS A 136 -5.86 -9.82 13.43
C LYS A 136 -6.57 -8.68 12.73
N MET A 137 -5.82 -7.65 12.35
CA MET A 137 -6.29 -6.52 11.56
C MET A 137 -5.49 -6.46 10.27
N ASP A 138 -6.15 -6.16 9.15
CA ASP A 138 -5.49 -5.92 7.86
C ASP A 138 -5.82 -4.52 7.36
N CYS A 139 -4.88 -3.91 6.66
CA CYS A 139 -5.01 -2.55 6.14
C CYS A 139 -5.51 -2.58 4.69
N MET A 140 -6.68 -2.01 4.45
CA MET A 140 -7.29 -1.89 3.12
C MET A 140 -6.38 -1.10 2.16
N LYS A 141 -6.04 -1.70 1.00
CA LYS A 141 -5.12 -1.14 -0.03
C LYS A 141 -3.91 -0.40 0.57
N ARG A 142 -3.28 -0.98 1.60
CA ARG A 142 -2.25 -0.36 2.46
C ARG A 142 -1.18 0.50 1.77
N PHE A 143 -0.74 0.11 0.57
CA PHE A 143 0.26 0.88 -0.17
C PHE A 143 -0.31 2.20 -0.73
N HIS A 144 -1.55 2.19 -1.22
CA HIS A 144 -2.19 3.36 -1.84
C HIS A 144 -2.51 4.46 -0.83
N GLN A 145 -2.45 4.16 0.47
CA GLN A 145 -2.59 5.13 1.55
C GLN A 145 -1.32 6.00 1.72
N ASN A 146 -0.17 5.54 1.21
CA ASN A 146 1.10 6.25 1.28
C ASN A 146 1.31 7.12 0.04
N GLY A 147 1.72 8.37 0.24
CA GLY A 147 2.06 9.27 -0.86
C GLY A 147 3.42 8.95 -1.49
N VAL A 148 3.72 9.62 -2.59
CA VAL A 148 5.00 9.57 -3.29
C VAL A 148 5.59 10.98 -3.28
N LYS A 149 6.89 11.13 -3.01
CA LYS A 149 7.53 12.46 -3.09
C LYS A 149 7.61 12.97 -4.53
N PRO A 150 7.55 14.30 -4.78
CA PRO A 150 7.53 14.87 -6.14
C PRO A 150 8.66 14.37 -7.07
N ASN A 151 9.88 14.20 -6.55
CA ASN A 151 11.00 13.68 -7.33
C ASN A 151 10.79 12.22 -7.77
N SER A 152 10.15 11.43 -6.92
CA SER A 152 9.84 10.03 -7.16
C SER A 152 8.63 9.83 -8.07
N MET A 153 7.70 10.81 -8.14
CA MET A 153 6.57 10.77 -9.07
C MET A 153 7.04 10.67 -10.53
N LYS A 154 8.09 11.42 -10.88
CA LYS A 154 8.69 11.39 -12.23
C LYS A 154 9.32 10.05 -12.58
N VAL A 155 9.88 9.37 -11.57
CA VAL A 155 10.48 8.03 -11.71
C VAL A 155 9.40 6.96 -11.87
N LEU A 156 8.25 7.16 -11.23
CA LEU A 156 7.09 6.28 -11.28
C LEU A 156 6.13 6.59 -12.44
N ARG A 157 6.55 7.34 -13.46
CA ARG A 157 5.70 7.59 -14.63
C ARG A 157 5.31 6.31 -15.33
N ILE A 158 4.03 6.21 -15.64
CA ILE A 158 3.50 5.20 -16.54
C ILE A 158 3.17 5.78 -17.90
N ILE A 159 3.28 4.93 -18.91
CA ILE A 159 2.88 5.27 -20.27
C ILE A 159 1.83 4.29 -20.79
N CYS A 160 0.78 4.86 -21.37
CA CYS A 160 -0.29 4.14 -22.06
C CYS A 160 -0.65 4.85 -23.36
N ASN A 161 -1.55 4.25 -24.15
CA ASN A 161 -2.11 4.86 -25.36
C ASN A 161 -2.87 6.18 -25.10
N LEU A 162 -3.30 6.43 -23.86
CA LEU A 162 -4.02 7.66 -23.49
C LEU A 162 -3.08 8.81 -23.12
N GLY A 163 -1.85 8.52 -22.72
CA GLY A 163 -0.92 9.54 -22.27
C GLY A 163 0.14 9.02 -21.29
N ILE A 164 0.80 9.98 -20.65
CA ILE A 164 1.78 9.74 -19.60
C ILE A 164 1.18 10.20 -18.28
N TYR A 165 1.21 9.33 -17.27
CA TYR A 165 0.61 9.57 -15.97
C TYR A 165 1.62 9.33 -14.86
N GLU A 166 1.46 10.04 -13.75
CA GLU A 166 2.31 9.93 -12.56
C GLU A 166 1.53 9.35 -11.39
N TYR A 167 2.19 8.47 -10.63
CA TYR A 167 1.64 7.99 -9.37
C TYR A 167 1.83 9.02 -8.26
N ILE A 168 0.72 9.48 -7.69
CA ILE A 168 0.70 10.35 -6.50
C ILE A 168 0.73 9.56 -5.18
N THR A 169 0.37 8.28 -5.24
CA THR A 169 0.39 7.32 -4.14
C THR A 169 1.16 6.09 -4.55
N MET A 170 1.64 5.32 -3.57
CA MET A 170 2.53 4.19 -3.84
C MET A 170 1.83 3.11 -4.66
N PRO A 171 2.33 2.79 -5.88
CA PRO A 171 1.71 1.79 -6.73
C PRO A 171 2.00 0.37 -6.25
N PHE A 172 1.15 -0.57 -6.67
CA PHE A 172 1.45 -1.99 -6.50
C PHE A 172 2.69 -2.40 -7.30
N GLY A 173 3.42 -3.37 -6.75
CA GLY A 173 4.57 -3.98 -7.42
C GLY A 173 5.85 -3.16 -7.34
N LEU A 174 5.93 -2.12 -6.50
CA LEU A 174 7.16 -1.36 -6.26
C LEU A 174 8.09 -2.11 -5.28
N LYS A 175 9.37 -2.25 -5.64
CA LYS A 175 10.39 -3.01 -4.89
C LYS A 175 10.48 -2.64 -3.40
N ASN A 176 10.57 -1.35 -3.10
CA ASN A 176 10.78 -0.86 -1.72
C ASN A 176 9.47 -0.65 -0.94
N ALA A 177 8.30 -0.97 -1.53
CA ALA A 177 7.02 -0.75 -0.88
C ALA A 177 6.84 -1.52 0.44
N PRO A 178 7.20 -2.83 0.54
CA PRO A 178 7.05 -3.58 1.78
C PRO A 178 7.93 -3.03 2.91
N ASP A 179 9.17 -2.68 2.60
CA ASP A 179 10.15 -2.17 3.57
C ASP A 179 9.74 -0.82 4.13
N HIS A 180 9.32 0.10 3.23
CA HIS A 180 8.81 1.41 3.63
C HIS A 180 7.56 1.29 4.51
N PHE A 181 6.63 0.41 4.14
CA PHE A 181 5.42 0.17 4.92
C PHE A 181 5.73 -0.43 6.29
N LYS A 182 6.69 -1.36 6.38
CA LYS A 182 7.10 -1.94 7.65
C LYS A 182 7.77 -0.92 8.57
N ARG A 183 8.69 -0.10 8.04
CA ARG A 183 9.31 1.00 8.80
C ARG A 183 8.27 1.96 9.37
N MET A 184 7.28 2.31 8.55
CA MET A 184 6.17 3.14 8.98
C MET A 184 5.40 2.51 10.14
N MET A 185 5.04 1.23 10.01
CA MET A 185 4.34 0.51 11.08
C MET A 185 5.15 0.47 12.37
N ASP A 186 6.46 0.23 12.28
CA ASP A 186 7.34 0.23 13.46
C ASP A 186 7.48 1.60 14.10
N THR A 187 7.39 2.67 13.30
CA THR A 187 7.47 4.05 13.81
C THR A 187 6.16 4.47 14.47
N ILE A 188 5.01 4.11 13.88
CA ILE A 188 3.69 4.47 14.39
C ILE A 188 3.36 3.68 15.66
N PHE A 189 3.68 2.39 15.69
CA PHE A 189 3.36 1.48 16.80
C PHE A 189 4.56 1.19 17.70
N GLN A 190 5.53 2.11 17.76
CA GLN A 190 6.80 1.88 18.43
C GLN A 190 6.59 1.54 19.91
N GLU A 191 5.70 2.25 20.59
CA GLU A 191 5.41 2.06 22.02
C GLU A 191 4.78 0.68 22.25
N GLU A 192 3.76 0.32 21.47
CA GLU A 192 3.06 -0.96 21.60
C GLU A 192 3.94 -2.17 21.24
N ILE A 193 4.89 -1.99 20.31
CA ILE A 193 5.85 -3.05 19.93
C ILE A 193 6.90 -3.27 21.02
N LEU A 194 7.24 -2.23 21.79
CA LEU A 194 8.23 -2.30 22.87
C LEU A 194 7.63 -2.82 24.18
N GLU A 195 6.35 -2.51 24.46
CA GLU A 195 5.64 -2.98 25.65
C GLU A 195 5.21 -4.46 25.57
N GLY A 196 5.12 -5.02 24.36
CA GLY A 196 4.70 -6.41 24.08
C GLY A 196 5.84 -7.39 23.79
#